data_AF-A0A969IJJ9-F1
#
_entry.id   AF-A0A969IJJ9-F1
#
_cell.length_a   1.000
_cell.length_b   1.000
_cell.length_c   1.000
_cell.angle_alpha   90.00
_cell.angle_beta   90.00
_cell.angle_gamma   90.00
#
_symmetry.space_group_name_H-M   'P 1'
#
loop_
_entity.id
_entity.type
_entity.pdbx_description
1 polymer ?
#
loop_
_entity_poly.entity_id
_entity_poly.type
_entity_poly.pdbx_seq_one_letter_code
_entity_poly.pdbx_strand_id
1 'polypeptide(L)'
;MKIRTFAIGLLLASSLAGVGHAKPAHGIRIVYLGDSVSVLPIGSAYPDQVGPALEAAGLTVGCLATPIFKWPAPGQPVENAGDQFGFDRRGRTDEEIYRDAFEAADLLGTRHLRIFTLLTYDGFKLEDLQVELQKLLRMAEGHDATLHVENEPVCNIRSVPDLVRLMEAWRHPRLKALLDIGKCLVGGNAAERATSWP
;
A
#
# COMPACT_ATOMS: atom_id res chain seq x y z
N MET A 1 10.18 -30.15 -0.55
CA MET A 1 9.61 -29.32 0.53
C MET A 1 8.82 -28.19 -0.13
N LYS A 2 7.48 -28.20 -0.05
CA LYS A 2 6.62 -27.24 -0.77
C LYS A 2 6.45 -25.98 0.09
N ILE A 3 7.02 -24.86 -0.33
CA ILE A 3 6.77 -23.55 0.28
C ILE A 3 5.41 -23.08 -0.24
N ARG A 4 4.41 -22.99 0.66
CA ARG A 4 3.12 -22.38 0.36
C ARG A 4 3.18 -20.91 0.78
N THR A 5 3.20 -20.00 -0.18
CA THR A 5 3.00 -18.57 0.05
C THR A 5 1.55 -18.35 0.47
N PHE A 6 1.32 -17.94 1.71
CA PHE A 6 0.00 -17.48 2.18
C PHE A 6 0.02 -15.96 2.24
N ALA A 7 -0.75 -15.32 1.36
CA ALA A 7 -1.18 -13.94 1.56
C ALA A 7 -2.21 -13.94 2.69
N ILE A 8 -1.85 -13.47 3.88
CA ILE A 8 -2.79 -13.23 4.95
C ILE A 8 -3.30 -11.80 4.79
N GLY A 9 -4.36 -11.63 4.00
CA GLY A 9 -5.26 -10.49 4.15
C GLY A 9 -6.13 -10.77 5.38
N LEU A 10 -5.80 -10.16 6.51
CA LEU A 10 -6.53 -10.39 7.75
C LEU A 10 -7.73 -9.44 7.83
N LEU A 11 -8.93 -9.99 7.61
CA LEU A 11 -10.19 -9.42 8.06
C LEU A 11 -10.15 -9.27 9.59
N LEU A 12 -9.84 -8.08 10.09
CA LEU A 12 -10.04 -7.70 11.49
C LEU A 12 -11.10 -6.60 11.57
N ALA A 13 -12.35 -6.97 11.34
CA ALA A 13 -13.50 -6.11 11.64
C ALA A 13 -14.64 -6.81 12.41
N SER A 14 -14.54 -8.11 12.73
CA SER A 14 -15.71 -8.81 13.31
C SER A 14 -15.46 -9.86 14.40
N SER A 15 -14.25 -10.05 14.94
CA SER A 15 -14.05 -11.09 15.98
C SER A 15 -13.29 -10.69 17.25
N LEU A 16 -13.19 -9.41 17.59
CA LEU A 16 -12.55 -8.99 18.86
C LEU A 16 -13.36 -9.33 20.13
N ALA A 17 -14.47 -10.08 20.02
CA ALA A 17 -15.24 -10.57 21.17
C ALA A 17 -14.72 -11.89 21.79
N GLY A 18 -13.58 -12.45 21.34
CA GLY A 18 -13.12 -13.72 21.89
C GLY A 18 -11.71 -14.13 21.52
N VAL A 19 -10.69 -13.40 21.99
CA VAL A 19 -9.29 -13.88 21.92
C VAL A 19 -8.79 -14.17 23.33
N GLY A 20 -9.00 -15.40 23.77
CA GLY A 20 -8.22 -15.99 24.85
C GLY A 20 -6.80 -16.30 24.37
N HIS A 21 -5.82 -15.96 25.20
CA HIS A 21 -4.41 -16.36 25.25
C HIS A 21 -3.95 -17.53 24.34
N ALA A 22 -3.95 -17.37 23.03
CA ALA A 22 -3.33 -18.31 22.10
C ALA A 22 -1.95 -17.79 21.69
N LYS A 23 -0.88 -18.47 22.13
CA LYS A 23 0.48 -18.25 21.61
C LYS A 23 0.47 -18.51 20.08
N PRO A 24 1.21 -17.74 19.27
CA PRO A 24 1.31 -18.02 17.84
C PRO A 24 1.93 -19.41 17.66
N ALA A 25 1.13 -20.35 17.14
CA ALA A 25 1.58 -21.73 16.98
C ALA A 25 2.63 -21.87 15.88
N HIS A 26 2.78 -20.89 14.98
CA HIS A 26 3.63 -20.94 13.79
C HIS A 26 4.43 -19.64 13.69
N GLY A 27 5.74 -19.71 13.41
CA GLY A 27 6.73 -18.63 13.55
C GLY A 27 6.59 -17.41 12.64
N ILE A 28 5.39 -17.05 12.20
CA ILE A 28 5.10 -15.79 11.49
C ILE A 28 5.03 -14.68 12.53
N ARG A 29 5.91 -13.68 12.38
CA ARG A 29 5.99 -12.50 13.27
C ARG A 29 5.67 -11.19 12.57
N ILE A 30 5.31 -11.22 11.29
CA ILE A 30 5.12 -10.03 10.47
C ILE A 30 3.71 -10.03 9.89
N VAL A 31 2.98 -8.93 10.07
CA VAL A 31 1.67 -8.69 9.47
C VAL A 31 1.70 -7.50 8.51
N TYR A 32 0.81 -7.54 7.53
CA TYR A 32 0.51 -6.44 6.61
C TYR A 32 -0.88 -5.91 6.93
N LEU A 33 -1.02 -4.61 7.17
CA LEU A 33 -2.28 -4.00 7.60
C LEU A 33 -2.83 -3.07 6.51
N GLY A 34 -4.10 -3.24 6.13
CA GLY A 34 -4.84 -2.26 5.32
C GLY A 34 -5.42 -2.75 3.98
N ASP A 35 -5.33 -4.04 3.64
CA ASP A 35 -5.81 -4.57 2.34
C ASP A 35 -7.34 -4.75 2.23
N SER A 36 -8.11 -4.44 3.26
CA SER A 36 -9.58 -4.53 3.21
C SER A 36 -10.30 -3.35 3.86
N VAL A 37 -9.58 -2.59 4.69
CA VAL A 37 -10.03 -1.34 5.32
C VAL A 37 -8.81 -0.45 5.42
N SER A 38 -8.91 0.77 4.89
CA SER A 38 -7.86 1.77 5.04
C SER A 38 -7.64 2.08 6.52
N VAL A 39 -6.39 2.13 6.95
CA VAL A 39 -6.00 2.59 8.30
C VAL A 39 -6.02 4.13 8.44
N LEU A 40 -6.29 4.86 7.34
CA LEU A 40 -6.24 6.33 7.26
C LEU A 40 -7.57 7.11 7.51
N PRO A 41 -8.73 6.52 7.81
CA PRO A 41 -9.84 7.31 8.37
C PRO A 41 -9.41 7.98 9.69
N ILE A 42 -9.48 9.31 9.71
CA ILE A 42 -9.09 10.17 10.84
C ILE A 42 -9.78 9.75 12.15
N GLY A 43 -9.02 9.76 13.25
CA GLY A 43 -9.54 9.55 14.60
C GLY A 43 -9.91 8.11 14.91
N SER A 44 -9.61 7.17 14.01
CA SER A 44 -9.68 5.77 14.39
C SER A 44 -8.63 5.56 15.47
N ALA A 45 -9.09 5.23 16.68
CA ALA A 45 -8.25 4.62 17.70
C ALA A 45 -7.71 3.26 17.22
N TYR A 46 -7.71 2.97 15.91
CA TYR A 46 -7.40 1.68 15.33
C TYR A 46 -5.91 1.36 15.48
N PRO A 47 -4.95 2.26 15.15
CA PRO A 47 -3.54 2.01 15.48
C PRO A 47 -3.34 1.82 16.99
N ASP A 48 -3.97 2.65 17.82
CA ASP A 48 -3.87 2.58 19.28
C ASP A 48 -4.54 1.33 19.88
N GLN A 49 -5.58 0.80 19.25
CA GLN A 49 -6.31 -0.40 19.69
C GLN A 49 -5.63 -1.68 19.20
N VAL A 50 -5.08 -1.66 17.99
CA VAL A 50 -4.49 -2.84 17.36
C VAL A 50 -3.03 -3.02 17.77
N GLY A 51 -2.28 -1.93 17.99
CA GLY A 51 -0.88 -1.97 18.42
C GLY A 51 -0.64 -2.88 19.64
N PRO A 52 -1.33 -2.66 20.78
CA PRO A 52 -1.19 -3.51 21.97
C PRO A 52 -1.57 -4.97 21.72
N ALA A 53 -2.56 -5.23 20.87
CA ALA A 53 -2.97 -6.60 20.53
C ALA A 53 -1.91 -7.32 19.68
N LEU A 54 -1.28 -6.62 18.74
CA LEU A 54 -0.16 -7.14 17.94
C LEU A 54 1.05 -7.42 18.83
N GLU A 55 1.39 -6.48 19.72
CA GLU A 55 2.50 -6.65 20.67
C GLU A 55 2.27 -7.85 21.60
N ALA A 56 1.08 -7.97 22.19
CA ALA A 56 0.71 -9.09 23.04
C ALA A 56 0.77 -10.44 22.30
N ALA A 57 0.51 -10.43 20.98
CA ALA A 57 0.64 -11.59 20.12
C ALA A 57 2.09 -11.84 19.62
N GLY A 58 3.05 -10.96 19.93
CA GLY A 58 4.42 -11.04 19.42
C GLY A 58 4.52 -10.82 17.91
N LEU A 59 3.58 -10.05 17.35
CA LEU A 59 3.51 -9.67 15.95
C LEU A 59 4.09 -8.26 15.75
N THR A 60 4.72 -8.05 14.60
CA THR A 60 5.28 -6.78 14.15
C THR A 60 4.66 -6.39 12.81
N VAL A 61 4.53 -5.10 12.54
CA VAL A 61 3.98 -4.62 11.26
C VAL A 61 5.11 -4.44 10.25
N GLY A 62 5.12 -5.27 9.20
CA GLY A 62 6.18 -5.27 8.20
C GLY A 62 6.05 -4.13 7.19
N CYS A 63 4.82 -3.78 6.83
CA CYS A 63 4.51 -2.66 5.95
C CYS A 63 3.05 -2.25 6.14
N LEU A 64 2.78 -0.95 6.04
CA LEU A 64 1.46 -0.36 6.13
C LEU A 64 0.88 -0.15 4.73
N ALA A 65 -0.27 -0.75 4.46
CA ALA A 65 -1.00 -0.54 3.21
C ALA A 65 -1.71 0.81 3.25
N THR A 66 -1.31 1.74 2.39
CA THR A 66 -1.97 3.05 2.31
C THR A 66 -2.69 3.22 0.97
N PRO A 67 -3.80 3.97 0.91
CA PRO A 67 -4.46 4.35 -0.33
C PRO A 67 -3.75 5.52 -1.04
N ILE A 68 -2.55 5.91 -0.60
CA ILE A 68 -1.84 7.07 -1.14
C ILE A 68 -1.70 6.94 -2.67
N PHE A 69 -2.13 7.99 -3.35
CA PHE A 69 -2.25 8.13 -4.80
C PHE A 69 -3.31 7.30 -5.50
N LYS A 70 -4.04 6.39 -4.83
CA LYS A 70 -5.11 5.61 -5.46
C LYS A 70 -6.40 6.44 -5.63
N TRP A 71 -6.29 7.57 -6.31
CA TRP A 71 -7.39 8.50 -6.57
C TRP A 71 -7.24 9.16 -7.95
N PRO A 72 -8.30 9.82 -8.47
CA PRO A 72 -8.24 10.55 -9.73
C PRO A 72 -7.13 11.61 -9.73
N ALA A 73 -6.43 11.75 -10.86
CA ALA A 73 -5.60 12.92 -11.09
C ALA A 73 -6.47 14.19 -11.21
N PRO A 74 -5.99 15.37 -10.78
CA PRO A 74 -6.77 16.60 -10.84
C PRO A 74 -7.28 16.89 -12.26
N GLY A 75 -8.60 17.03 -12.40
CA GLY A 75 -9.25 17.32 -13.68
C GLY A 75 -9.31 16.16 -14.67
N GLN A 76 -8.83 14.96 -14.30
CA GLN A 76 -8.87 13.79 -15.17
C GLN A 76 -10.12 12.94 -14.89
N PRO A 77 -10.79 12.43 -15.94
CA PRO A 77 -11.89 11.50 -15.77
C PRO A 77 -11.36 10.17 -15.19
N VAL A 78 -12.22 9.47 -14.46
CA VAL A 78 -11.93 8.11 -13.96
C VAL A 78 -13.03 7.17 -14.42
N GLU A 79 -12.63 6.16 -15.18
CA GLU A 79 -13.52 5.12 -15.67
C GLU A 79 -13.76 4.02 -14.63
N ASN A 80 -12.70 3.66 -13.89
CA ASN A 80 -12.74 2.61 -12.89
C ASN A 80 -11.81 2.93 -11.72
N ALA A 81 -12.38 3.11 -10.52
CA ALA A 81 -11.61 3.35 -9.31
C ALA A 81 -11.14 2.05 -8.63
N GLY A 82 -11.69 0.89 -9.01
CA GLY A 82 -11.48 -0.37 -8.29
C GLY A 82 -11.92 -0.28 -6.82
N ASP A 83 -11.42 -1.20 -6.00
CA ASP A 83 -11.64 -1.13 -4.55
C ASP A 83 -10.81 0.01 -3.94
N GLN A 84 -11.50 0.86 -3.18
CA GLN A 84 -10.96 2.03 -2.47
C GLN A 84 -10.73 1.73 -0.98
N PHE A 85 -10.96 0.49 -0.53
CA PHE A 85 -10.75 0.01 0.84
C PHE A 85 -11.46 0.87 1.90
N GLY A 86 -12.63 1.40 1.55
CA GLY A 86 -13.41 2.29 2.42
C GLY A 86 -12.75 3.65 2.73
N PHE A 87 -11.71 4.05 1.99
CA PHE A 87 -11.06 5.35 2.15
C PHE A 87 -11.92 6.49 1.60
N ASP A 88 -12.20 7.50 2.42
CA ASP A 88 -12.84 8.75 2.00
C ASP A 88 -11.83 9.91 2.06
N ARG A 89 -11.55 10.51 0.90
CA ARG A 89 -10.65 11.67 0.73
C ARG A 89 -11.37 13.01 0.92
N ARG A 90 -12.71 13.04 0.93
CA ARG A 90 -13.48 14.30 0.90
C ARG A 90 -13.08 15.23 2.04
N GLY A 91 -12.84 16.49 1.68
CA GLY A 91 -12.47 17.53 2.63
C GLY A 91 -11.03 17.46 3.16
N ARG A 92 -10.19 16.55 2.64
CA ARG A 92 -8.78 16.44 3.02
C ARG A 92 -7.84 16.81 1.89
N THR A 93 -6.75 17.45 2.25
CA THR A 93 -5.60 17.65 1.38
C THR A 93 -4.72 16.40 1.33
N ASP A 94 -3.89 16.30 0.30
CA ASP A 94 -2.96 15.17 0.15
C ASP A 94 -1.92 15.15 1.28
N GLU A 95 -1.42 16.31 1.69
CA GLU A 95 -0.45 16.44 2.79
C GLU A 95 -1.03 16.01 4.14
N GLU A 96 -2.31 16.26 4.41
CA GLU A 96 -2.98 15.71 5.60
C GLU A 96 -3.02 14.18 5.57
N ILE A 97 -3.36 13.59 4.42
CA ILE A 97 -3.38 12.13 4.26
C ILE A 97 -1.99 11.52 4.44
N TYR A 98 -0.95 12.19 3.91
CA TYR A 98 0.43 11.74 4.07
C TYR A 98 0.87 11.76 5.52
N ARG A 99 0.59 12.87 6.23
CA ARG A 99 0.91 13.00 7.65
C ARG A 99 0.24 11.90 8.46
N ASP A 100 -1.06 11.69 8.26
CA ASP A 100 -1.80 10.65 8.97
C ASP A 100 -1.22 9.25 8.71
N ALA A 101 -0.71 8.99 7.49
CA ALA A 101 -0.10 7.71 7.15
C ALA A 101 1.25 7.48 7.84
N PHE A 102 2.08 8.51 7.96
CA PHE A 102 3.33 8.40 8.71
C PHE A 102 3.11 8.31 10.22
N GLU A 103 2.15 9.07 10.76
CA GLU A 103 1.74 8.94 12.17
C GLU A 103 1.25 7.53 12.49
N ALA A 104 0.41 6.95 11.63
CA ALA A 104 -0.04 5.57 11.77
C ALA A 104 1.13 4.57 11.68
N ALA A 105 2.09 4.78 10.77
CA ALA A 105 3.26 3.94 10.65
C ALA A 105 4.13 3.99 11.92
N ASP A 106 4.29 5.16 12.53
CA ASP A 106 5.02 5.36 13.77
C ASP A 106 4.34 4.67 14.95
N LEU A 107 3.02 4.79 15.09
CA LEU A 107 2.24 4.10 16.12
C LEU A 107 2.31 2.57 15.99
N LEU A 108 2.34 2.07 14.75
CA LEU A 108 2.43 0.64 14.44
C LEU A 108 3.88 0.11 14.43
N GLY A 109 4.86 0.98 14.66
CA GLY A 109 6.28 0.60 14.70
C GLY A 109 6.86 0.14 13.36
N THR A 110 6.28 0.57 12.23
CA THR A 110 6.78 0.24 10.90
C THR A 110 7.45 1.43 10.22
N ARG A 111 8.35 1.14 9.28
CA ARG A 111 9.03 2.13 8.43
C ARG A 111 8.75 1.91 6.96
N HIS A 112 7.77 1.07 6.63
CA HIS A 112 7.45 0.72 5.25
C HIS A 112 5.99 1.06 4.98
N LEU A 113 5.76 1.87 3.95
CA LEU A 113 4.41 2.21 3.50
C LEU A 113 4.27 1.75 2.05
N ARG A 114 3.24 0.96 1.76
CA ARG A 114 2.82 0.76 0.38
C ARG A 114 2.04 1.97 -0.08
N ILE A 115 2.36 2.44 -1.27
CA ILE A 115 1.63 3.46 -2.01
C ILE A 115 1.27 2.95 -3.41
N PHE A 116 0.39 3.67 -4.08
CA PHE A 116 0.02 3.42 -5.47
C PHE A 116 0.51 4.57 -6.36
N THR A 117 -0.09 4.68 -7.54
CA THR A 117 -0.04 5.89 -8.37
C THR A 117 -1.46 6.33 -8.70
N LEU A 118 -1.61 7.51 -9.32
CA LEU A 118 -2.89 8.04 -9.77
C LEU A 118 -3.67 7.00 -10.58
N LEU A 119 -5.00 7.01 -10.42
CA LEU A 119 -5.90 6.18 -11.22
C LEU A 119 -5.66 6.43 -12.70
N THR A 120 -5.87 5.40 -13.52
CA THR A 120 -5.59 5.46 -14.96
C THR A 120 -6.34 6.62 -15.63
N TYR A 121 -5.61 7.37 -16.47
CA TYR A 121 -6.18 8.33 -17.40
C TYR A 121 -5.33 8.42 -18.67
N ASP A 122 -5.93 8.90 -19.75
CA ASP A 122 -5.26 9.01 -21.05
C ASP A 122 -4.17 10.09 -21.02
N GLY A 123 -3.02 9.76 -21.62
CA GLY A 123 -1.91 10.68 -21.74
C GLY A 123 -1.08 10.86 -20.47
N PHE A 124 -1.24 9.97 -19.47
CA PHE A 124 -0.38 9.94 -18.28
C PHE A 124 1.10 9.99 -18.65
N LYS A 125 1.82 10.86 -17.95
CA LYS A 125 3.27 10.93 -17.97
C LYS A 125 3.80 10.78 -16.55
N LEU A 126 5.01 10.24 -16.43
CA LEU A 126 5.65 10.06 -15.13
C LEU A 126 5.73 11.39 -14.38
N GLU A 127 6.05 12.47 -15.08
CA GLU A 127 6.16 13.84 -14.58
C GLU A 127 4.88 14.34 -13.88
N ASP A 128 3.72 13.76 -14.19
CA ASP A 128 2.45 14.10 -13.53
C ASP A 128 2.47 13.72 -12.04
N LEU A 129 3.33 12.78 -11.63
CA LEU A 129 3.57 12.42 -10.24
C LEU A 129 4.56 13.33 -9.53
N GLN A 130 5.34 14.15 -10.26
CA GLN A 130 6.56 14.76 -9.75
C GLN A 130 6.33 15.61 -8.51
N VAL A 131 5.33 16.49 -8.52
CA VAL A 131 5.10 17.43 -7.42
C VAL A 131 4.74 16.69 -6.13
N GLU A 132 3.74 15.82 -6.19
CA GLU A 132 3.23 15.15 -5.00
C GLU A 132 4.15 14.01 -4.53
N LEU A 133 4.77 13.27 -5.46
CA LEU A 133 5.76 12.25 -5.10
C LEU A 133 6.98 12.87 -4.41
N GLN A 134 7.45 14.05 -4.86
CA GLN A 134 8.53 14.76 -4.17
C GLN A 134 8.13 15.22 -2.76
N LYS A 135 6.90 15.70 -2.55
CA LYS A 135 6.41 16.04 -1.21
C LYS A 135 6.41 14.82 -0.30
N LEU A 136 5.83 13.72 -0.78
CA LEU A 136 5.75 12.47 -0.03
C LEU A 136 7.13 11.89 0.29
N LEU A 137 8.08 11.95 -0.65
CA LEU A 137 9.46 11.51 -0.43
C LEU A 137 10.18 12.35 0.63
N ARG A 138 10.00 13.68 0.66
CA ARG A 138 10.54 14.54 1.72
C ARG A 138 9.99 14.17 3.10
N MET A 139 8.70 13.86 3.18
CA MET A 139 8.11 13.37 4.43
C MET A 139 8.67 12.01 4.82
N ALA A 140 8.84 11.09 3.86
CA ALA A 140 9.45 9.78 4.11
C ALA A 140 10.88 9.90 4.66
N GLU A 141 11.68 10.87 4.19
CA GLU A 141 13.00 11.14 4.77
C GLU A 141 12.92 11.58 6.23
N GLY A 142 11.97 12.46 6.57
CA GLY A 142 11.76 12.95 7.93
C GLY A 142 11.32 11.86 8.93
N HIS A 143 10.57 10.86 8.46
CA HIS A 143 10.10 9.72 9.28
C HIS A 143 11.00 8.47 9.19
N ASP A 144 12.15 8.56 8.51
CA ASP A 144 13.00 7.39 8.21
C ASP A 144 12.25 6.23 7.53
N ALA A 145 11.23 6.56 6.73
CA ALA A 145 10.34 5.61 6.09
C ALA A 145 10.74 5.31 4.64
N THR A 146 10.36 4.13 4.15
CA THR A 146 10.50 3.69 2.77
C THR A 146 9.12 3.50 2.14
N LEU A 147 8.93 4.13 0.98
CA LEU A 147 7.74 4.02 0.17
C LEU A 147 7.90 2.89 -0.85
N HIS A 148 6.87 2.05 -0.94
CA HIS A 148 6.82 0.89 -1.80
C HIS A 148 5.68 1.07 -2.81
N VAL A 149 6.02 1.33 -4.07
CA VAL A 149 5.01 1.52 -5.12
C VAL A 149 4.57 0.16 -5.63
N GLU A 150 3.29 -0.14 -5.50
CA GLU A 150 2.69 -1.37 -6.01
C GLU A 150 2.15 -1.20 -7.44
N ASN A 151 2.30 -2.24 -8.27
CA ASN A 151 1.58 -2.30 -9.53
C ASN A 151 0.08 -2.58 -9.29
N GLU A 152 -0.78 -1.74 -9.83
CA GLU A 152 -2.23 -1.83 -9.64
C GLU A 152 -2.96 -1.62 -10.98
N PRO A 153 -3.74 -2.60 -11.47
CA PRO A 153 -4.43 -2.52 -12.76
C PRO A 153 -5.27 -1.27 -12.99
N VAL A 154 -5.88 -0.71 -11.93
CA VAL A 154 -6.68 0.53 -12.04
C VAL A 154 -5.82 1.81 -12.00
N CYS A 155 -4.51 1.71 -11.74
CA CYS A 155 -3.59 2.83 -11.67
C CYS A 155 -2.69 2.91 -12.91
N ASN A 156 -2.01 4.05 -13.06
CA ASN A 156 -1.11 4.28 -14.19
C ASN A 156 0.14 3.38 -14.19
N ILE A 157 0.65 3.00 -13.02
CA ILE A 157 1.69 1.97 -12.88
C ILE A 157 1.02 0.63 -12.62
N ARG A 158 0.86 -0.18 -13.68
CA ARG A 158 0.03 -1.40 -13.66
C ARG A 158 0.81 -2.69 -13.88
N SER A 159 2.00 -2.59 -14.45
CA SER A 159 2.79 -3.72 -14.91
C SER A 159 4.24 -3.69 -14.41
N VAL A 160 4.97 -4.79 -14.64
CA VAL A 160 6.42 -4.85 -14.36
C VAL A 160 7.19 -3.80 -15.18
N PRO A 161 6.98 -3.65 -16.51
CA PRO A 161 7.62 -2.58 -17.27
C PRO A 161 7.36 -1.18 -16.71
N ASP A 162 6.15 -0.89 -16.24
CA ASP A 162 5.84 0.43 -15.65
C ASP A 162 6.63 0.66 -14.36
N LEU A 163 6.70 -0.35 -13.49
CA LEU A 163 7.50 -0.29 -12.27
C LEU A 163 8.99 -0.06 -12.58
N VAL A 164 9.54 -0.78 -13.58
CA VAL A 164 10.93 -0.59 -14.02
C VAL A 164 11.15 0.85 -14.49
N ARG A 165 10.29 1.35 -15.37
CA ARG A 165 10.36 2.73 -15.88
C ARG A 165 10.30 3.76 -14.75
N LEU A 166 9.43 3.55 -13.77
CA LEU A 166 9.32 4.42 -12.59
C LEU A 166 10.61 4.40 -11.76
N MET A 167 11.17 3.22 -11.46
CA MET A 167 12.40 3.09 -10.67
C MET A 167 13.63 3.66 -11.37
N GLU A 168 13.67 3.58 -12.71
CA GLU A 168 14.74 4.18 -13.50
C GLU A 168 14.66 5.71 -13.50
N ALA A 169 13.44 6.27 -13.59
CA ALA A 169 13.21 7.71 -13.55
C ALA A 169 13.41 8.31 -12.14
N TRP A 170 12.99 7.61 -11.08
CA TRP A 170 13.13 8.04 -9.69
C TRP A 170 14.07 7.13 -8.89
N ARG A 171 15.37 7.40 -9.02
CA ARG A 171 16.42 6.74 -8.23
C ARG A 171 16.55 7.34 -6.82
N HIS A 172 15.50 7.19 -6.02
CA HIS A 172 15.49 7.68 -4.63
C HIS A 172 15.73 6.55 -3.62
N PRO A 173 16.56 6.75 -2.57
CA PRO A 173 16.82 5.70 -1.58
C PRO A 173 15.56 5.22 -0.84
N ARG A 174 14.61 6.13 -0.61
CA ARG A 174 13.31 5.87 0.05
C ARG A 174 12.20 5.37 -0.87
N LEU A 175 12.46 5.17 -2.16
CA LEU A 175 11.46 4.64 -3.11
C LEU A 175 11.88 3.24 -3.57
N LYS A 176 10.95 2.28 -3.49
CA LYS A 176 11.14 0.89 -3.92
C LYS A 176 9.91 0.41 -4.69
N ALA A 177 10.09 -0.58 -5.55
CA ALA A 177 9.00 -1.29 -6.19
C ALA A 177 8.48 -2.41 -5.27
N LEU A 178 7.16 -2.59 -5.23
CA LEU A 178 6.48 -3.73 -4.62
C LEU A 178 5.69 -4.45 -5.71
N LEU A 179 6.23 -5.56 -6.19
CA LEU A 179 5.56 -6.33 -7.24
C LEU A 179 4.46 -7.20 -6.63
N ASP A 180 3.21 -6.90 -6.95
CA ASP A 180 2.07 -7.80 -6.78
C ASP A 180 1.99 -8.74 -7.99
N ILE A 181 2.44 -9.98 -7.78
CA ILE A 181 2.43 -11.05 -8.77
C ILE A 181 1.00 -11.45 -9.17
N GLY A 182 0.05 -11.41 -8.23
CA GLY A 182 -1.34 -11.77 -8.49
C GLY A 182 -1.98 -10.82 -9.50
N LYS A 183 -1.69 -9.52 -9.37
CA LYS A 183 -2.18 -8.50 -10.30
C LYS A 183 -1.58 -8.60 -11.70
N CYS A 184 -0.35 -9.09 -11.83
CA CYS A 184 0.22 -9.40 -13.15
C CYS A 184 -0.57 -10.48 -13.90
N LEU A 185 -1.18 -11.42 -13.19
CA LEU A 185 -1.94 -12.53 -13.79
C LEU A 185 -3.37 -12.14 -14.19
N VAL A 186 -3.96 -11.18 -13.48
CA VAL A 186 -5.32 -10.67 -13.73
C VAL A 186 -5.33 -9.57 -14.80
N GLY A 187 -4.28 -8.73 -14.86
CA GLY A 187 -4.14 -7.65 -15.84
C GLY A 187 -3.54 -8.07 -17.19
N GLY A 188 -3.00 -9.28 -17.31
CA GLY A 188 -2.33 -9.73 -18.52
C GLY A 188 -3.31 -10.07 -19.65
N ASN A 189 -3.16 -9.40 -20.79
CA ASN A 189 -3.71 -9.87 -22.07
C ASN A 189 -3.13 -11.27 -22.34
N ALA A 190 -3.87 -12.15 -23.02
CA ALA A 190 -3.42 -13.52 -23.27
C ALA A 190 -2.03 -13.64 -23.96
N ALA A 191 -1.57 -12.58 -24.63
CA ALA A 191 -0.26 -12.50 -25.29
C ALA A 191 0.93 -12.33 -24.32
N GLU A 192 0.76 -11.68 -23.17
CA GLU A 192 1.85 -11.45 -22.19
C GLU A 192 2.12 -12.67 -21.31
N ARG A 193 1.13 -13.55 -21.17
CA ARG A 193 1.24 -14.83 -20.43
C ARG A 193 2.20 -15.83 -21.09
N ALA A 194 2.55 -15.62 -22.37
CA ALA A 194 3.34 -16.58 -23.15
C ALA A 194 4.82 -16.20 -23.33
N THR A 195 5.26 -15.00 -22.96
CA THR A 195 6.57 -14.46 -23.41
C THR A 195 7.46 -13.86 -22.32
N SER A 196 7.08 -13.86 -21.05
CA SER A 196 7.77 -13.06 -20.04
C SER A 196 8.26 -13.84 -18.81
N TRP A 197 8.93 -14.98 -19.03
CA TRP A 197 9.96 -15.48 -18.11
C TRP A 197 11.08 -16.13 -18.94
N PRO A 198 12.35 -15.73 -18.78
CA PRO A 198 13.47 -16.48 -19.34
C PRO A 198 13.58 -17.88 -18.72
#